data_AF-A0A3R9V089-F1
#
_entry.id   AF-A0A3R9V089-F1
#
_cell.length_a   1.000
_cell.length_b   1.000
_cell.length_c   1.000
_cell.angle_alpha   90.00
_cell.angle_beta   90.00
_cell.angle_gamma   90.00
#
_symmetry.space_group_name_H-M   'P 1'
#
loop_
_entity.id
_entity.type
_entity.pdbx_description
1 polymer ?
#
loop_
_entity_poly.entity_id
_entity_poly.type
_entity_poly.pdbx_seq_one_letter_code
_entity_poly.pdbx_strand_id
1 'polypeptide(L)'
;MTEALVAFDSAATGASDRGAFSIEVTDEAGELVGGLTARTWGGLCGIELSWVREDRRKDGWGSRTGTTTRRSPGADLAGRLA
;
A
#
# COMPACT_ATOMS: atom_id res chain seq x y z
N MET A 1 -0.21 -16.28 0.65
CA MET A 1 1.04 -16.84 0.11
C MET A 1 1.51 -17.89 1.09
N THR A 2 1.90 -19.07 0.64
CA THR A 2 2.38 -20.12 1.56
C THR A 2 3.83 -19.84 1.95
N GLU A 3 4.24 -20.28 3.13
CA GLU A 3 5.62 -20.16 3.59
C GLU A 3 6.62 -20.86 2.66
N ALA A 4 6.21 -21.96 2.02
CA ALA A 4 7.04 -22.66 1.04
C ALA A 4 7.39 -21.80 -0.19
N LEU A 5 6.42 -21.02 -0.70
CA LEU A 5 6.66 -20.08 -1.80
C LEU A 5 7.51 -18.91 -1.36
N VAL A 6 7.25 -18.35 -0.17
CA VAL A 6 8.08 -17.28 0.41
C VAL A 6 9.54 -17.71 0.50
N ALA A 7 9.81 -18.91 1.03
CA ALA A 7 11.16 -19.43 1.19
C ALA A 7 11.85 -19.66 -0.16
N PHE A 8 11.14 -20.23 -1.13
CA PHE A 8 11.66 -20.42 -2.49
C PHE A 8 12.02 -19.08 -3.15
N ASP A 9 11.10 -18.12 -3.16
CA ASP A 9 11.30 -16.82 -3.82
C ASP A 9 12.43 -16.02 -3.15
N SER A 10 12.50 -16.07 -1.81
CA SER A 10 13.57 -15.40 -1.06
C SER A 10 14.95 -16.01 -1.39
N ALA A 11 15.03 -17.33 -1.50
CA ALA A 11 16.27 -18.01 -1.89
C ALA A 11 16.66 -17.73 -3.35
N ALA A 12 15.67 -17.69 -4.26
CA ALA A 12 15.90 -17.44 -5.68
C ALA A 12 16.34 -15.99 -5.98
N THR A 13 15.88 -15.02 -5.19
CA THR A 13 16.13 -13.59 -5.44
C THR A 13 17.13 -12.95 -4.48
N GLY A 14 17.42 -13.59 -3.34
CA GLY A 14 18.19 -13.01 -2.25
C GLY A 14 17.44 -11.92 -1.46
N ALA A 15 16.18 -11.65 -1.79
CA ALA A 15 15.35 -10.65 -1.12
C ALA A 15 14.65 -11.25 0.10
N SER A 16 14.77 -10.58 1.25
CA SER A 16 14.08 -10.96 2.49
C SER A 16 13.23 -9.83 3.08
N ASP A 17 13.38 -8.60 2.57
CA ASP A 17 12.56 -7.47 2.97
C ASP A 17 11.13 -7.68 2.45
N ARG A 18 10.16 -7.62 3.36
CA ARG A 18 8.74 -7.68 3.01
C ARG A 18 7.92 -6.79 3.89
N GLY A 19 6.88 -6.22 3.33
CA GLY A 19 5.97 -5.36 4.06
C GLY A 19 4.66 -5.17 3.32
N ALA A 20 3.65 -4.78 4.09
CA ALA A 20 2.44 -4.18 3.58
C ALA A 20 2.24 -2.84 4.30
N PHE A 21 1.62 -1.89 3.61
CA PHE A 21 1.22 -0.62 4.21
C PHE A 21 0.03 -0.02 3.48
N SER A 22 -0.61 0.93 4.15
CA SER A 22 -1.67 1.75 3.61
C SER A 22 -1.37 3.22 3.90
N ILE A 23 -1.76 4.08 2.96
CA ILE A 23 -1.72 5.54 3.09
C ILE A 23 -3.15 6.04 2.93
N GLU A 24 -3.57 6.88 3.87
CA GLU A 24 -4.81 7.64 3.80
C GLU A 24 -4.48 9.12 3.62
N VAL A 25 -5.24 9.78 2.76
CA VAL A 25 -5.12 11.22 2.49
C VAL A 25 -6.43 11.88 2.87
N THR A 26 -6.36 12.80 3.83
CA THR A 26 -7.50 13.61 4.28
C THR A 26 -7.34 15.06 3.82
N ASP A 27 -8.46 15.76 3.60
CA ASP A 27 -8.43 17.21 3.43
C ASP A 27 -8.34 17.95 4.78
N GLU A 28 -8.43 19.28 4.74
CA GLU A 28 -8.37 20.16 5.92
C GLU A 28 -9.54 19.94 6.89
N ALA A 29 -10.68 19.42 6.41
CA ALA A 29 -11.81 19.05 7.26
C ALA A 29 -11.63 17.65 7.89
N GLY A 30 -10.59 16.92 7.52
CA GLY A 30 -10.34 15.55 7.97
C GLY A 30 -11.06 14.49 7.14
N GLU A 31 -11.72 14.87 6.03
CA GLU A 31 -12.47 13.94 5.20
C GLU A 31 -11.54 13.16 4.27
N LEU A 32 -11.81 11.86 4.09
CA LEU A 32 -11.01 11.02 3.20
C LEU A 32 -11.15 11.48 1.75
N VAL A 33 -10.02 11.85 1.13
CA VAL A 33 -9.93 12.30 -0.26
C VAL A 33 -9.34 11.21 -1.15
N GLY A 34 -8.53 10.32 -0.59
CA GLY A 34 -7.90 9.25 -1.34
C GLY A 34 -6.97 8.40 -0.49
N GLY A 35 -6.32 7.45 -1.12
CA GLY A 35 -5.36 6.58 -0.47
C GLY A 35 -4.84 5.49 -1.38
N LEU A 36 -3.91 4.71 -0.86
CA LEU A 36 -3.44 3.50 -1.52
C LEU A 36 -3.12 2.40 -0.51
N THR A 37 -3.16 1.16 -1.00
CA THR A 37 -2.55 0.00 -0.33
C THR A 37 -1.42 -0.52 -1.20
N ALA A 38 -0.33 -0.94 -0.56
CA ALA A 38 0.84 -1.44 -1.26
C ALA A 38 1.56 -2.53 -0.48
N ARG A 39 2.34 -3.32 -1.22
CA ARG A 39 3.29 -4.29 -0.68
C ARG A 39 4.70 -3.99 -1.14
N THR A 40 5.66 -4.26 -0.28
CA THR A 40 7.09 -4.20 -0.60
C THR A 40 7.71 -5.58 -0.64
N TRP A 41 8.60 -5.81 -1.59
CA TRP A 41 9.50 -6.97 -1.62
C TRP A 41 10.71 -6.70 -2.52
N GLY A 42 11.91 -7.07 -2.06
CA GLY A 42 13.13 -6.94 -2.85
C GLY A 42 13.46 -5.51 -3.25
N GLY A 43 13.18 -4.54 -2.37
CA GLY A 43 13.35 -3.11 -2.65
C GLY A 43 12.31 -2.52 -3.61
N LEU A 44 11.34 -3.30 -4.08
CA LEU A 44 10.24 -2.85 -4.93
C LEU A 44 8.99 -2.56 -4.11
N CYS A 45 8.12 -1.69 -4.66
CA CYS A 45 6.82 -1.37 -4.11
C CYS A 45 5.74 -1.61 -5.18
N GLY A 46 4.87 -2.59 -4.93
CA GLY A 46 3.69 -2.86 -5.75
C GLY A 46 2.46 -2.22 -5.14
N ILE A 47 1.81 -1.31 -5.88
CA ILE A 47 0.52 -0.74 -5.49
C ILE A 47 -0.58 -1.75 -5.82
N GLU A 48 -1.40 -2.11 -4.83
CA GLU A 48 -2.49 -3.07 -4.97
C GLU A 48 -3.82 -2.37 -5.23
N LEU A 49 -4.08 -1.27 -4.52
CA LEU A 49 -5.26 -0.42 -4.70
C LEU A 49 -4.85 1.04 -4.64
N SER A 50 -5.43 1.85 -5.52
CA SER A 50 -5.36 3.30 -5.46
C SER A 50 -6.76 3.86 -5.70
N TRP A 51 -7.20 4.75 -4.82
CA TRP A 51 -8.51 5.37 -4.88
C TRP A 51 -8.42 6.87 -4.62
N VAL A 52 -9.22 7.63 -5.37
CA VAL A 52 -9.41 9.06 -5.18
C VAL A 52 -10.90 9.33 -5.27
N ARG A 53 -11.41 10.08 -4.27
CA ARG A 53 -12.79 10.55 -4.20
C ARG A 53 -13.15 11.28 -5.49
N GLU A 54 -14.34 11.01 -6.01
CA GLU A 54 -14.71 11.38 -7.38
C GLU A 54 -14.62 12.88 -7.65
N ASP A 55 -15.12 13.69 -6.71
CA ASP A 55 -15.10 15.16 -6.73
C ASP A 55 -13.69 15.77 -6.66
N ARG A 56 -12.68 14.97 -6.28
CA ARG A 56 -11.28 15.40 -6.14
C ARG A 56 -10.38 14.82 -7.24
N ARG A 57 -10.94 14.10 -8.20
CA ARG A 57 -10.16 13.63 -9.36
C ARG A 57 -9.70 14.83 -10.20
N LYS A 58 -8.56 14.68 -10.86
CA LYS A 58 -7.86 15.73 -11.63
C LYS A 58 -7.19 16.82 -10.78
N ASP A 59 -7.34 16.83 -9.46
CA ASP A 59 -6.61 17.72 -8.55
C ASP A 59 -5.17 17.24 -8.22
N GLY A 60 -4.68 16.20 -8.91
CA GLY A 60 -3.32 15.66 -8.70
C GLY A 60 -3.13 14.81 -7.43
N TRP A 61 -4.23 14.40 -6.76
CA TRP A 61 -4.14 13.57 -5.55
C TRP A 61 -3.51 12.20 -5.79
N GLY A 62 -3.77 11.56 -6.94
CA GLY A 62 -3.16 10.26 -7.26
C GLY A 62 -1.62 10.28 -7.24
N SER A 63 -1.03 11.34 -7.82
CA SER A 63 0.43 11.53 -7.82
C SER A 63 0.97 11.87 -6.42
N ARG A 64 0.24 12.70 -5.66
CA ARG A 64 0.61 13.08 -4.28
C ARG A 64 0.59 11.89 -3.32
N THR A 65 -0.39 10.99 -3.45
CA THR A 65 -0.43 9.77 -2.63
C THR A 65 0.79 8.87 -2.93
N GLY A 66 1.23 8.80 -4.20
CA GLY A 66 2.42 8.02 -4.56
C GLY A 66 3.74 8.58 -4.02
N THR A 67 3.83 9.90 -3.77
CA THR A 67 5.03 10.53 -3.20
C THR A 67 4.99 10.66 -1.68
N THR A 68 3.80 10.55 -1.06
CA THR A 68 3.62 10.70 0.39
C THR A 68 3.90 9.38 1.11
N THR A 69 5.08 9.23 1.70
CA THR A 69 5.41 8.05 2.52
C THR A 69 5.02 8.28 3.98
N ARG A 70 3.74 8.09 4.35
CA ARG A 70 3.34 7.93 5.76
C ARG A 70 2.75 6.55 5.96
N ARG A 71 3.54 5.67 6.57
CA ARG A 71 3.15 4.30 6.89
C ARG A 71 2.22 4.29 8.11
N SER A 72 0.99 3.81 7.96
CA SER A 72 0.18 3.39 9.11
C SER A 72 0.70 2.02 9.59
N PRO A 73 1.09 1.85 10.87
CA PRO A 73 1.41 0.53 11.43
C PRO A 73 0.10 -0.26 11.57
N GLY A 74 0.05 -1.46 11.01
CA GLY A 74 -1.06 -2.41 11.24
C GLY A 74 -2.11 -2.44 10.14
N ALA A 75 -1.77 -3.08 9.02
CA ALA A 75 -2.77 -3.69 8.14
C ALA A 75 -2.27 -5.08 7.79
N ASP A 76 -2.35 -5.99 8.76
CA ASP A 76 -2.33 -7.42 8.44
C ASP A 76 -3.66 -7.73 7.75
N LEU A 77 -3.62 -7.83 6.41
CA LEU A 77 -4.79 -8.07 5.56
C LEU A 77 -5.26 -9.54 5.63
N ALA A 78 -4.96 -10.25 6.72
CA ALA A 78 -5.35 -11.64 6.95
C ALA A 78 -6.75 -11.80 7.60
N GLY A 79 -7.48 -10.72 7.89
CA GLY A 79 -8.64 -10.80 8.81
C GLY A 79 -9.95 -10.09 8.44
N ARG A 80 -10.23 -9.71 7.18
CA ARG A 80 -11.48 -8.97 6.84
C ARG A 80 -12.26 -9.49 5.64
N LEU A 81 -12.42 -10.81 5.55
CA LEU A 81 -13.57 -11.41 4.87
C LEU A 81 -14.37 -12.19 5.92
N ALA A 82 -15.35 -11.51 6.49
CA ALA A 82 -16.50 -12.09 7.18
C ALA A 82 -17.73 -11.84 6.31
#